data_AF-A0A3R6BWT9-F1
#
_entry.id   AF-A0A3R6BWT9-F1
#
_cell.length_a   1.000
_cell.length_b   1.000
_cell.length_c   1.000
_cell.angle_alpha   90.00
_cell.angle_beta   90.00
_cell.angle_gamma   90.00
#
_symmetry.space_group_name_H-M   'P 1'
#
loop_
_entity.id
_entity.type
_entity.pdbx_description
1 polymer ?
#
loop_
_entity_poly.entity_id
_entity_poly.type
_entity_poly.pdbx_seq_one_letter_code
_entity_poly.pdbx_strand_id
1 'polypeptide(L)' 'MVTTLTQYKSLNYEKLKGDKAGLSSVRVNDQYRIEFEEQVKDGEIIATICNITELSNHYK' A
#
# COMPACT_ATOMS: atom_id res chain seq x y z
N MET A 1 -0.88 14.74 -5.05
CA MET A 1 -0.67 13.64 -4.09
C MET A 1 -1.94 12.79 -4.04
N VAL A 2 -1.80 11.48 -3.90
CA VAL A 2 -2.92 10.52 -3.80
C VAL A 2 -3.55 10.63 -2.41
N THR A 3 -4.31 11.70 -2.15
CA THR A 3 -5.03 11.88 -0.87
C THR A 3 -6.41 11.24 -0.88
N THR A 4 -6.84 10.65 -1.99
CA THR A 4 -8.16 10.03 -2.09
C THR A 4 -8.25 8.75 -1.25
N LEU A 5 -7.16 8.00 -1.11
CA LEU A 5 -7.15 6.77 -0.31
C LEU A 5 -7.33 7.03 1.20
N THR A 6 -6.94 8.21 1.70
CA THR A 6 -7.15 8.56 3.12
C THR A 6 -8.63 8.81 3.45
N GLN A 7 -9.47 9.05 2.45
CA GLN A 7 -10.92 9.21 2.63
C GLN A 7 -11.59 7.89 3.01
N TYR A 8 -11.01 6.77 2.59
CA TYR A 8 -11.50 5.43 2.88
C TYR A 8 -10.83 4.89 4.15
N LYS A 9 -11.41 5.21 5.31
CA LYS A 9 -10.86 4.83 6.63
C LYS A 9 -10.58 3.32 6.77
N SER A 10 -11.39 2.47 6.13
CA SER A 10 -11.21 1.01 6.14
C SER A 10 -9.90 0.55 5.50
N LEU A 11 -9.37 1.30 4.53
CA LEU A 11 -8.09 1.01 3.88
C LEU A 11 -6.90 1.33 4.78
N ASN A 12 -7.10 2.08 5.86
CA ASN A 12 -6.05 2.46 6.81
C ASN A 12 -4.72 2.84 6.11
N TYR A 13 -4.84 3.77 5.16
CA TYR A 13 -3.73 4.19 4.31
C TYR A 13 -2.62 4.85 5.13
N GLU A 14 -1.37 4.47 4.83
CA GLU A 14 -0.19 5.12 5.40
C GLU A 14 0.97 5.18 4.41
N LYS A 15 1.80 6.22 4.54
CA LYS A 15 3.12 6.30 3.90
C LYS A 15 4.14 5.63 4.81
N LEU A 16 4.85 4.64 4.28
CA LEU A 16 5.88 3.90 5.00
C LEU A 16 7.14 4.76 5.18
N LYS A 17 7.89 4.46 6.25
CA LYS A 17 9.08 5.20 6.69
C LYS A 17 10.25 4.24 6.94
N GLY A 18 11.45 4.78 7.11
CA GLY A 18 12.66 3.98 7.32
C GLY A 18 13.08 3.24 6.05
N ASP A 19 13.40 1.95 6.16
CA ASP A 19 13.88 1.11 5.04
C ASP A 19 12.86 0.94 3.91
N LYS A 20 11.58 1.24 4.18
CA LYS A 20 10.49 1.23 3.20
C LYS A 20 10.04 2.63 2.78
N ALA A 21 10.85 3.65 3.02
CA ALA A 21 10.56 5.01 2.59
C ALA A 21 10.31 5.06 1.07
N GLY A 22 9.23 5.74 0.66
CA GLY A 22 8.78 5.81 -0.73
C GLY A 22 7.61 4.86 -1.05
N LEU A 23 7.39 3.84 -0.24
CA LEU A 23 6.23 2.96 -0.36
C LEU A 23 5.02 3.50 0.42
N SER A 24 3.85 3.09 -0.04
CA SER A 24 2.55 3.31 0.60
C SER A 24 1.98 1.96 1.00
N SER A 25 1.13 1.93 2.03
CA SER A 25 0.48 0.71 2.49
C SER A 25 -1.01 0.90 2.69
N VAL A 26 -1.81 -0.07 2.25
CA VAL A 26 -3.23 -0.18 2.56
C VAL A 26 -3.57 -1.54 3.17
N ARG A 27 -4.56 -1.53 4.05
CA ARG A 27 -5.14 -2.70 4.70
C ARG A 27 -6.10 -3.42 3.74
N VAL A 28 -5.97 -4.74 3.65
CA VAL A 28 -6.92 -5.61 2.95
C VAL A 28 -7.90 -6.23 3.94
N ASN A 29 -7.39 -6.82 5.03
CA ASN A 29 -8.19 -7.30 6.15
C ASN A 29 -7.39 -7.17 7.47
N ASP A 30 -7.78 -7.84 8.55
CA ASP A 30 -7.02 -7.81 9.83
C ASP A 30 -5.62 -8.42 9.73
N GLN A 31 -5.35 -9.15 8.67
CA GLN A 31 -4.10 -9.84 8.40
C GLN A 31 -3.36 -9.11 7.27
N TYR A 32 -3.81 -9.21 6.03
CA TYR A 32 -3.04 -8.76 4.89
C TYR A 32 -3.00 -7.23 4.71
N ARG A 33 -1.83 -6.76 4.31
CA ARG A 33 -1.61 -5.41 3.78
C ARG A 33 -0.93 -5.47 2.42
N ILE A 34 -1.25 -4.49 1.57
CA ILE A 34 -0.59 -4.29 0.28
C ILE A 34 0.38 -3.13 0.45
N GLU A 35 1.63 -3.32 0.06
CA GLU A 35 2.63 -2.28 -0.09
C GLU A 35 2.82 -1.96 -1.57
N PHE A 36 2.80 -0.69 -1.92
CA PHE A 36 2.86 -0.25 -3.30
C PHE A 36 3.57 1.09 -3.45
N GLU A 37 4.20 1.28 -4.59
CA GLU A 37 4.75 2.57 -5.01
C GLU A 37 3.67 3.34 -5.77
N GLU A 38 3.63 4.66 -5.58
CA GLU A 38 2.74 5.56 -6.32
C GLU A 38 3.60 6.45 -7.23
N GLN A 39 3.29 6.45 -8.52
CA GLN A 39 3.95 7.32 -9.50
C GLN A 39 2.91 8.10 -10.28
N VAL A 40 3.21 9.37 -10.59
CA VAL A 40 2.39 10.16 -11.52
C VAL A 40 3.02 10.05 -12.89
N LYS A 41 2.30 9.47 -13.84
CA LYS A 41 2.73 9.33 -15.23
C LYS A 41 1.64 9.84 -16.14
N ASP A 42 1.98 10.79 -17.01
CA ASP A 42 1.05 11.37 -17.99
C ASP A 42 -0.25 11.95 -17.36
N GLY A 43 -0.17 12.43 -16.11
CA GLY A 43 -1.30 12.96 -15.35
C GLY A 43 -2.14 11.89 -14.62
N GLU A 44 -1.82 10.61 -14.80
CA GLU A 44 -2.46 9.50 -14.12
C GLU A 44 -1.65 9.05 -12.90
N ILE A 45 -2.35 8.55 -11.89
CA ILE A 45 -1.74 7.93 -10.72
C ILE A 45 -1.63 6.43 -10.98
N ILE A 46 -0.40 5.94 -11.08
CA ILE A 46 -0.09 4.52 -11.22
C ILE A 46 0.34 3.98 -9.86
N ALA A 47 -0.35 2.95 -9.37
CA ALA A 47 0.02 2.21 -8.17
C ALA A 47 0.64 0.87 -8.57
N THR A 48 1.92 0.67 -8.27
CA THR A 48 2.65 -0.57 -8.54
C THR A 48 2.75 -1.38 -7.25
N ILE A 49 2.13 -2.56 -7.22
CA ILE A 49 2.18 -3.45 -6.06
C ILE A 49 3.60 -4.01 -5.91
N CYS A 50 4.26 -3.69 -4.80
CA CYS A 50 5.61 -4.15 -4.49
C CYS A 50 5.59 -5.40 -3.62
N ASN A 51 4.63 -5.49 -2.69
CA ASN A 51 4.52 -6.62 -1.78
C ASN A 51 3.09 -6.79 -1.25
N ILE A 52 2.76 -8.01 -0.86
CA ILE A 52 1.58 -8.34 -0.06
C ILE A 52 2.11 -8.98 1.23
N THR A 53 2.14 -8.20 2.30
CA THR A 53 2.66 -8.69 3.57
C THR A 53 1.63 -9.60 4.23
N GLU A 54 2.12 -10.67 4.87
CA GLU A 54 1.41 -11.77 5.55
C GLU A 54 1.21 -13.11 4.79
N LEU A 55 1.91 -13.34 3.67
CA LEU A 55 1.99 -14.67 3.04
C LEU A 55 2.71 -15.76 3.88
N SER A 56 3.20 -15.44 5.08
CA SER A 56 4.13 -16.27 5.88
C SER A 56 3.51 -17.50 6.55
N ASN A 57 2.27 -17.89 6.26
CA ASN A 57 1.69 -19.11 6.82
C ASN A 57 0.72 -19.86 5.88
N HIS A 58 0.85 -19.69 4.56
CA HIS A 58 -0.03 -20.41 3.62
C HIS A 58 0.36 -21.90 3.43
N TYR A 59 1.58 -22.29 3.80
CA TYR A 59 1.97 -23.70 3.84
C TYR A 59 2.48 -24.06 5.24
N LYS A 60 1.56 -24.50 6.11
CA LYS A 60 1.87 -25.41 7.21
C LYS A 60 1.22 -26.76 6.91
#